data_AF-A0A946Y324-F1
#
_entry.id   AF-A0A946Y324-F1
#
_cell.length_a   1.000
_cell.length_b   1.000
_cell.length_c   1.000
_cell.angle_alpha   90.00
_cell.angle_beta   90.00
_cell.angle_gamma   90.00
#
_symmetry.space_group_name_H-M   'P 1'
#
loop_
_entity.id
_entity.type
_entity.pdbx_description
1 polymer ?
#
loop_
_entity_poly.entity_id
_entity_poly.type
_entity_poly.pdbx_seq_one_letter_code
_entity_poly.pdbx_strand_id
1 'polypeptide(L)'
;MSIGNLRDDWALAIAIPLLAIVGLIVLWQLFQRSPRGQLRANIANVAHRRREHKKAAAAVRKAESRLEKMRERAESTRPRLVQEAKEKLADARALQKVSQDQILVAENHLRRVIYEEFPPRDQEALRHRHLPSDEPSTIPFSFEE
;
A
#
# COMPACT_ATOMS: atom_id res chain seq x y z
N MET A 1 9.60 53.44 -41.29
CA MET A 1 9.71 52.70 -40.02
C MET A 1 8.81 51.48 -40.15
N SER A 2 9.39 50.30 -40.30
CA SER A 2 8.69 49.12 -40.85
C SER A 2 7.83 48.42 -39.79
N ILE A 3 6.57 48.13 -40.13
CA ILE A 3 5.56 47.44 -39.31
C ILE A 3 5.98 45.99 -38.96
N GLY A 4 7.01 45.44 -39.63
CA GLY A 4 7.57 44.12 -39.34
C GLY A 4 8.25 44.02 -37.96
N ASN A 5 8.98 45.05 -37.52
CA ASN A 5 9.79 44.95 -36.31
C ASN A 5 8.95 44.93 -35.02
N LEU A 6 7.80 45.62 -34.98
CA LEU A 6 6.93 45.58 -33.79
C LEU A 6 6.36 44.17 -33.59
N ARG A 7 5.95 43.49 -34.67
CA ARG A 7 5.29 42.18 -34.56
C ARG A 7 6.24 41.09 -34.09
N ASP A 8 7.52 41.18 -34.48
CA ASP A 8 8.59 40.30 -34.00
C ASP A 8 8.95 40.57 -32.52
N ASP A 9 8.95 41.84 -32.09
CA ASP A 9 9.19 42.21 -30.68
C ASP A 9 8.08 41.69 -29.75
N TRP A 10 6.81 41.76 -30.16
CA TRP A 10 5.69 41.21 -29.37
C TRP A 10 5.69 39.68 -29.35
N ALA A 11 6.11 39.03 -30.44
CA ALA A 11 6.22 37.57 -30.51
C ALA A 11 7.30 37.05 -29.53
N LEU A 12 8.46 37.71 -29.47
CA LEU A 12 9.53 37.40 -28.52
C LEU A 12 9.10 37.67 -27.06
N ALA A 13 8.39 38.78 -26.81
CA ALA A 13 7.88 39.12 -25.49
C ALA A 13 6.89 38.08 -24.92
N ILE A 14 6.15 37.38 -25.78
CA ILE A 14 5.21 36.32 -25.39
C ILE A 14 5.87 34.93 -25.37
N ALA A 15 6.83 34.67 -26.26
CA ALA A 15 7.52 33.38 -26.36
C ALA A 15 8.39 33.07 -25.12
N ILE A 16 9.08 34.07 -24.57
CA ILE A 16 9.95 33.92 -23.39
C ILE A 16 9.16 33.49 -22.13
N PRO A 17 8.06 34.15 -21.74
CA PRO A 17 7.28 33.71 -20.59
C PRO A 17 6.60 32.36 -20.82
N LEU A 18 6.18 32.04 -22.05
CA LEU A 18 5.66 30.70 -22.37
C LEU A 18 6.72 29.62 -22.16
N LEU A 19 7.95 29.83 -22.65
CA LEU A 19 9.06 28.91 -22.42
C LEU A 19 9.41 28.79 -20.93
N ALA A 20 9.35 29.88 -20.18
CA ALA A 20 9.58 29.86 -18.74
C ALA A 20 8.48 29.08 -17.99
N ILE A 21 7.21 29.24 -18.38
CA ILE A 21 6.07 28.49 -17.82
C ILE A 21 6.22 27.00 -18.14
N VAL A 22 6.52 26.65 -19.40
CA VAL A 22 6.76 25.25 -19.79
C VAL A 22 7.95 24.67 -19.02
N GLY A 23 9.04 25.42 -18.90
CA GLY A 23 10.21 25.02 -18.11
C GLY A 23 9.88 24.80 -16.63
N LEU A 24 9.07 25.69 -16.03
CA LEU A 24 8.57 25.55 -14.67
C LEU A 24 7.67 24.33 -14.51
N ILE A 25 6.80 24.04 -15.47
CA ILE A 25 5.94 22.85 -15.45
C ILE A 25 6.78 21.57 -15.54
N VAL A 26 7.81 21.55 -16.40
CA VAL A 26 8.72 20.40 -16.53
C VAL A 26 9.56 20.21 -15.27
N LEU A 27 10.11 21.28 -14.70
CA LEU A 27 10.83 21.24 -13.42
C LEU A 27 9.91 20.77 -12.29
N TRP A 28 8.67 21.26 -12.26
CA TRP A 28 7.67 20.85 -11.29
C TRP A 28 7.29 19.37 -11.45
N GLN A 29 7.12 18.87 -12.67
CA GLN A 29 6.87 17.44 -12.94
C GLN A 29 8.07 16.58 -12.51
N LEU A 30 9.30 17.02 -12.76
CA LEU A 30 10.51 16.35 -12.29
C LEU A 30 10.61 16.35 -10.75
N PHE A 31 10.16 17.42 -10.10
CA PHE A 31 10.15 17.53 -8.64
C PHE A 31 9.04 16.71 -7.98
N GLN A 32 7.84 16.65 -8.60
CA GLN A 32 6.74 15.78 -8.17
C GLN A 32 7.05 14.30 -8.36
N ARG A 33 7.89 13.96 -9.34
CA ARG A 33 8.51 12.63 -9.50
C ARG A 33 9.61 12.34 -8.48
N SER A 34 9.71 13.06 -7.36
CA SER A 34 10.69 12.74 -6.32
C SER A 34 10.47 11.31 -5.80
N PRO A 35 11.33 10.34 -6.17
CA PRO A 35 11.12 8.91 -5.87
C PRO A 35 11.06 8.62 -4.38
N ARG A 36 11.73 9.50 -3.61
CA ARG A 36 11.81 9.44 -2.15
C ARG A 36 10.47 9.75 -1.49
N GLY A 37 9.64 10.60 -2.09
CA GLY A 37 8.31 10.94 -1.57
C GLY A 37 7.34 9.75 -1.72
N GLN A 38 7.32 9.17 -2.91
CA GLN A 38 6.51 7.98 -3.22
C GLN A 38 6.93 6.77 -2.39
N LEU A 39 8.25 6.53 -2.26
CA LEU A 39 8.77 5.47 -1.41
C LEU A 39 8.35 5.64 0.06
N ARG A 40 8.44 6.85 0.62
CA ARG A 40 8.01 7.11 2.00
C ARG A 40 6.51 6.88 2.21
N ALA A 41 5.68 7.34 1.28
CA ALA A 41 4.24 7.13 1.33
C ALA A 41 3.88 5.63 1.27
N ASN A 42 4.53 4.88 0.38
CA ASN A 42 4.31 3.44 0.22
C ASN A 42 4.82 2.64 1.43
N ILE A 43 5.98 2.99 1.99
CA ILE A 43 6.46 2.40 3.25
C ILE A 43 5.46 2.65 4.39
N ALA A 44 4.95 3.88 4.51
CA ALA A 44 3.97 4.22 5.53
C ALA A 44 2.67 3.42 5.37
N ASN A 45 2.23 3.22 4.12
CA ASN A 45 1.04 2.43 3.80
C ASN A 45 1.23 0.94 4.18
N VAL A 46 2.35 0.31 3.79
CA VAL A 46 2.68 -1.07 4.19
C VAL A 46 2.75 -1.20 5.71
N ALA A 47 3.39 -0.25 6.40
CA ALA A 47 3.47 -0.26 7.85
C ALA A 47 2.09 -0.12 8.53
N HIS A 48 1.21 0.71 7.96
CA HIS A 48 -0.16 0.85 8.43
C HIS A 48 -0.94 -0.46 8.28
N ARG A 49 -0.93 -1.07 7.09
CA ARG A 49 -1.61 -2.34 6.82
C ARG A 49 -1.11 -3.49 7.69
N ARG A 50 0.20 -3.57 7.93
CA ARG A 50 0.78 -4.55 8.87
C ARG A 50 0.26 -4.36 10.30
N ARG A 51 0.05 -3.13 10.76
CA ARG A 51 -0.53 -2.86 12.08
C ARG A 51 -2.00 -3.28 12.14
N GLU A 52 -2.77 -3.04 11.08
CA GLU A 52 -4.17 -3.49 10.99
C GLU A 52 -4.26 -5.02 11.01
N HIS A 53 -3.45 -5.72 10.23
CA HIS A 53 -3.40 -7.18 10.24
C HIS A 53 -3.03 -7.74 11.62
N LYS A 54 -2.05 -7.15 12.32
CA LYS A 54 -1.72 -7.56 13.69
C LYS A 54 -2.90 -7.40 14.66
N LYS A 55 -3.68 -6.33 14.53
CA LYS A 55 -4.90 -6.12 15.34
C LYS A 55 -5.97 -7.15 14.99
N ALA A 56 -6.20 -7.41 13.70
CA ALA A 56 -7.15 -8.43 13.24
C ALA A 56 -6.76 -9.83 13.74
N ALA A 57 -5.49 -10.22 13.59
CA ALA A 57 -4.96 -11.50 14.09
C ALA A 57 -5.10 -11.63 15.61
N ALA A 58 -4.86 -10.57 16.37
CA ALA A 58 -5.07 -10.57 17.82
C ALA A 58 -6.56 -10.75 18.19
N ALA A 59 -7.47 -10.14 17.44
CA ALA A 59 -8.91 -10.31 17.62
C ALA A 59 -9.35 -11.75 17.32
N VAL A 60 -8.84 -12.36 16.25
CA VAL A 60 -9.09 -13.77 15.90
C VAL A 60 -8.60 -14.69 17.02
N ARG A 61 -7.36 -14.53 17.51
CA ARG A 61 -6.84 -15.33 18.63
C ARG A 61 -7.69 -15.20 19.89
N LYS A 62 -8.16 -13.99 20.18
CA LYS A 62 -9.06 -13.75 21.32
C LYS A 62 -10.41 -14.44 21.13
N ALA A 63 -10.97 -14.41 19.92
CA ALA A 63 -12.20 -15.11 19.57
C ALA A 63 -12.02 -16.64 19.69
N GLU A 64 -10.90 -17.18 19.19
CA GLU A 64 -10.54 -18.59 19.32
C GLU A 64 -10.46 -19.02 20.78
N SER A 65 -9.75 -18.27 21.63
CA SER A 65 -9.66 -18.60 23.06
C SER A 65 -11.02 -18.58 23.76
N ARG A 66 -11.94 -17.70 23.33
CA ARG A 66 -13.30 -17.62 23.88
C ARG A 66 -14.16 -18.79 23.43
N LEU A 67 -14.03 -19.17 22.15
CA LEU A 67 -14.69 -20.34 21.61
C LEU A 67 -14.25 -21.61 22.33
N GLU A 68 -12.95 -21.74 22.59
CA GLU A 68 -12.39 -22.88 23.31
C GLU A 68 -12.94 -22.96 24.74
N LYS A 69 -12.97 -21.84 25.47
CA LYS A 69 -13.60 -21.78 26.81
C LYS A 69 -15.09 -22.10 26.79
N MET A 70 -15.82 -21.75 25.73
CA MET A 70 -17.22 -22.12 25.57
C MET A 70 -17.40 -23.62 25.28
N ARG A 71 -16.46 -24.22 24.54
CA ARG A 71 -16.42 -25.68 24.30
C ARG A 71 -16.08 -26.45 25.57
N GLU A 72 -15.11 -25.97 26.36
CA GLU A 72 -14.79 -26.56 27.67
C GLU A 72 -16.00 -26.52 28.62
N ARG A 73 -16.85 -25.50 28.49
CA ARG A 73 -18.11 -25.34 29.26
C ARG A 73 -19.34 -25.87 28.51
N ALA A 74 -19.17 -26.77 27.55
CA ALA A 74 -20.23 -27.22 26.64
C ALA A 74 -21.49 -27.74 27.35
N GLU A 75 -21.36 -28.36 28.53
CA GLU A 75 -22.51 -28.85 29.32
C GLU A 75 -23.43 -27.72 29.84
N SER A 76 -22.90 -26.51 29.99
CA SER A 76 -23.66 -25.34 30.49
C SER A 76 -23.93 -24.28 29.41
N THR A 77 -23.32 -24.43 28.23
CA THR A 77 -23.35 -23.41 27.18
C THR A 77 -24.37 -23.80 26.11
N ARG A 78 -25.34 -22.93 25.82
CA ARG A 78 -26.39 -23.20 24.84
C ARG A 78 -25.78 -23.49 23.45
N PRO A 79 -26.18 -24.57 22.75
CA PRO A 79 -25.62 -24.94 21.45
C PRO A 79 -25.67 -23.82 20.40
N ARG A 80 -26.77 -23.04 20.40
CA ARG A 80 -26.95 -21.89 19.52
C ARG A 80 -25.88 -20.80 19.69
N LEU A 81 -25.45 -20.53 20.93
CA LEU A 81 -24.41 -19.54 21.21
C LEU A 81 -23.03 -20.01 20.75
N VAL A 82 -22.76 -21.32 20.87
CA VAL A 82 -21.53 -21.92 20.36
C VAL A 82 -21.48 -21.84 18.83
N GLN A 83 -22.61 -22.05 18.15
CA GLN A 83 -22.70 -21.95 16.71
C GLN A 83 -22.51 -20.51 16.20
N GLU A 84 -23.19 -19.53 16.82
CA GLU A 84 -23.00 -18.11 16.49
C GLU A 84 -21.55 -17.64 16.74
N ALA A 85 -20.89 -18.16 17.79
CA ALA A 85 -19.49 -17.87 18.04
C ALA A 85 -18.54 -18.48 16.99
N LYS A 86 -18.88 -19.65 16.44
CA LYS A 86 -18.13 -20.27 15.32
C LYS A 86 -18.27 -19.44 14.05
N GLU A 87 -19.47 -18.97 13.73
CA GLU A 87 -19.75 -18.13 12.55
C GLU A 87 -18.97 -16.82 12.63
N LYS A 88 -19.05 -16.10 13.77
CA LYS A 88 -18.27 -14.86 13.97
C LYS A 88 -16.76 -15.06 13.89
N LEU A 89 -16.28 -16.25 14.26
CA LEU A 89 -14.86 -16.60 14.16
C LEU A 89 -14.46 -16.88 12.71
N ALA A 90 -15.33 -17.51 11.93
CA ALA A 90 -15.14 -17.68 10.49
C ALA A 90 -15.07 -16.32 9.78
N ASP A 91 -16.00 -15.41 10.08
CA ASP A 91 -16.00 -14.04 9.53
C ASP A 91 -14.72 -13.28 9.90
N ALA A 92 -14.29 -13.39 11.16
CA ALA A 92 -13.05 -12.75 11.61
C ALA A 92 -11.80 -13.31 10.89
N ARG A 93 -11.77 -14.61 10.59
CA ARG A 93 -10.70 -15.24 9.78
C ARG A 93 -10.74 -14.77 8.33
N ALA A 94 -11.93 -14.63 7.74
CA ALA A 94 -12.09 -14.09 6.39
C ALA A 94 -11.56 -12.64 6.33
N LEU A 95 -11.89 -11.79 7.31
CA LEU A 95 -11.36 -10.44 7.41
C LEU A 95 -9.83 -10.41 7.60
N GLN A 96 -9.29 -11.33 8.38
CA GLN A 96 -7.83 -11.46 8.54
C GLN A 96 -7.15 -11.79 7.21
N LYS A 97 -7.73 -12.71 6.43
CA LYS A 97 -7.25 -13.12 5.11
C LYS A 97 -7.27 -11.95 4.13
N VAL A 98 -8.37 -11.20 4.04
CA VAL A 98 -8.46 -9.99 3.22
C VAL A 98 -7.40 -8.95 3.62
N SER A 99 -7.17 -8.77 4.94
CA SER A 99 -6.13 -7.86 5.42
C SER A 99 -4.73 -8.32 5.04
N GLN A 100 -4.48 -9.63 5.00
CA GLN A 100 -3.22 -10.22 4.54
C GLN A 100 -3.03 -10.00 3.03
N ASP A 101 -4.06 -10.18 2.22
CA ASP A 101 -3.99 -9.93 0.77
C ASP A 101 -3.68 -8.47 0.46
N GLN A 102 -4.26 -7.52 1.22
CA GLN A 102 -3.95 -6.10 1.10
C GLN A 102 -2.47 -5.79 1.40
N ILE A 103 -1.85 -6.51 2.35
CA ILE A 103 -0.41 -6.37 2.62
C ILE A 103 0.40 -6.87 1.42
N LEU A 104 0.06 -8.03 0.87
CA LEU A 104 0.75 -8.59 -0.29
C LEU A 104 0.69 -7.65 -1.50
N VAL A 105 -0.48 -7.08 -1.79
CA VAL A 105 -0.66 -6.10 -2.86
C VAL A 105 0.19 -4.85 -2.61
N ALA A 106 0.19 -4.31 -1.38
CA ALA A 106 0.98 -3.14 -1.02
C ALA A 106 2.50 -3.40 -1.11
N GLU A 107 2.95 -4.59 -0.71
CA GLU A 107 4.34 -5.03 -0.82
C GLU A 107 4.78 -5.20 -2.29
N ASN A 108 3.93 -5.77 -3.14
CA ASN A 108 4.20 -5.85 -4.57
C ASN A 108 4.25 -4.48 -5.24
N HIS A 109 3.38 -3.55 -4.85
CA HIS A 109 3.46 -2.18 -5.33
C HIS A 109 4.77 -1.49 -4.90
N LEU A 110 5.20 -1.70 -3.64
CA LEU A 110 6.48 -1.19 -3.15
C LEU A 110 7.68 -1.79 -3.89
N ARG A 111 7.67 -3.11 -4.17
CA ARG A 111 8.68 -3.78 -5.03
C ARG A 111 8.77 -3.12 -6.40
N ARG A 112 7.63 -2.88 -7.03
CA ARG A 112 7.55 -2.25 -8.36
C ARG A 112 8.15 -0.85 -8.34
N VAL A 113 7.79 -0.02 -7.35
CA VAL A 113 8.35 1.34 -7.21
C VAL A 113 9.87 1.31 -6.97
N ILE A 114 10.36 0.37 -6.14
CA ILE A 114 11.81 0.21 -5.92
C ILE A 114 12.52 -0.14 -7.24
N TYR A 115 11.95 -1.04 -8.04
CA TYR A 115 12.54 -1.47 -9.30
C TYR A 115 12.50 -0.39 -10.40
N GLU A 116 11.37 0.32 -10.51
CA GLU A 116 11.15 1.32 -11.57
C GLU A 116 11.85 2.66 -11.30
N GLU A 117 11.95 3.08 -10.04
CA GLU A 117 12.41 4.44 -9.70
C GLU A 117 13.83 4.54 -9.14
N PHE A 118 14.46 3.42 -8.73
CA PHE A 118 15.79 3.42 -8.10
C PHE A 118 16.83 2.63 -8.91
N PRO A 119 18.10 3.07 -8.94
CA PRO A 119 19.17 2.40 -9.67
C PRO A 119 19.50 1.02 -9.07
N PRO A 120 19.96 0.03 -9.86
CA PRO A 120 20.14 -1.36 -9.43
C PRO A 120 21.00 -1.54 -8.18
N ARG A 121 21.99 -0.66 -7.97
CA ARG A 121 22.89 -0.69 -6.80
C ARG A 121 22.17 -0.45 -5.47
N ASP A 122 21.08 0.32 -5.49
CA ASP A 122 20.33 0.69 -4.29
C ASP A 122 19.09 -0.21 -4.09
N GLN A 123 18.65 -0.92 -5.13
CA GLN A 123 17.44 -1.75 -5.11
C GLN A 123 17.50 -2.85 -4.04
N GLU A 124 18.63 -3.56 -3.93
CA GLU A 124 18.79 -4.66 -2.99
C GLU A 124 18.78 -4.18 -1.54
N ALA A 125 19.46 -3.06 -1.26
CA ALA A 125 19.45 -2.43 0.05
C ALA A 125 18.04 -1.93 0.45
N LEU A 126 17.31 -1.32 -0.48
CA LEU A 126 15.93 -0.87 -0.26
C LEU A 126 14.96 -2.03 -0.06
N ARG A 127 15.14 -3.12 -0.82
CA ARG A 127 14.35 -4.35 -0.69
C ARG A 127 14.55 -4.98 0.67
N HIS A 128 15.79 -5.23 1.07
CA HIS A 128 16.12 -5.83 2.36
C HIS A 128 15.64 -4.98 3.55
N ARG A 129 15.63 -3.65 3.41
CA ARG A 129 15.22 -2.75 4.49
C ARG A 129 13.69 -2.67 4.67
N HIS A 130 12.92 -2.78 3.59
CA HIS A 130 11.50 -2.40 3.60
C HIS A 130 10.54 -3.51 3.23
N LEU A 131 11.01 -4.56 2.57
CA LEU A 131 10.22 -5.73 2.24
C LEU A 131 10.60 -6.88 3.18
N PRO A 132 9.67 -7.78 3.52
CA PRO A 132 10.03 -9.00 4.20
C PRO A 132 11.00 -9.78 3.29
N SER A 133 12.00 -10.43 3.87
CA SER A 133 12.81 -11.44 3.17
C SER A 133 11.86 -12.39 2.44
N ASP A 134 12.22 -12.85 1.24
CA ASP A 134 11.39 -13.67 0.35
C ASP A 134 11.08 -15.07 0.96
N GLU A 135 10.48 -15.11 2.15
CA GLU A 135 9.84 -16.29 2.70
C GLU A 135 8.55 -16.48 1.92
N PRO A 136 8.39 -17.62 1.22
CA PRO A 136 7.13 -17.92 0.54
C PRO A 136 6.02 -17.89 1.59
N SER A 137 5.02 -17.03 1.38
CA SER A 137 3.83 -17.00 2.23
C SER A 137 3.22 -18.40 2.22
N THR A 138 3.28 -19.07 3.37
CA THR A 138 2.87 -20.48 3.53
C THR A 138 1.37 -20.70 3.31
N ILE A 139 0.61 -19.63 3.06
CA ILE A 139 -0.84 -19.64 2.86
C ILE A 139 -1.11 -19.25 1.41
N PRO A 140 -1.73 -20.12 0.61
CA PRO A 140 -2.02 -19.82 -0.80
C PRO A 140 -2.95 -18.62 -0.91
N PHE A 141 -2.59 -17.69 -1.79
CA PHE A 141 -3.46 -16.60 -2.21
C PHE A 141 -4.71 -17.22 -2.84
N SER A 142 -5.89 -16.95 -2.28
CA SER A 142 -7.14 -17.49 -2.83
C SER A 142 -8.06 -16.34 -3.17
N PHE A 143 -8.33 -16.19 -4.46
CA PHE A 143 -9.48 -15.44 -4.94
C PHE A 143 -10.71 -16.29 -4.62
N GLU A 144 -11.55 -15.85 -3.69
CA GLU A 144 -12.90 -16.41 -3.59
C GLU A 144 -13.73 -15.78 -4.72
N GLU A 145 -14.07 -16.59 -5.73
CA GLU A 145 -15.13 -16.34 -6.74
C GLU A 145 -16.52 -16.55 -6.13
#